data_AF-A0A812KQK7-F1
#
_entry.id   AF-A0A812KQK7-F1
#
_cell.length_a   1.000
_cell.length_b   1.000
_cell.length_c   1.000
_cell.angle_alpha   90.00
_cell.angle_beta   90.00
_cell.angle_gamma   90.00
#
_symmetry.space_group_name_H-M   'P 1'
#
loop_
_entity.id
_entity.type
_entity.pdbx_description
1 polymer ?
#
loop_
_entity_poly.entity_id
_entity_poly.type
_entity_poly.pdbx_seq_one_letter_code
_entity_poly.pdbx_strand_id
1 'polypeptide(L)'
;MTRRKVTCAAGAAALAAIALRAGFISTAWRSRPRPLTVRRAAATSPVLRPSNDPELFDSAAVGGVVVEAPSGGCQKWRMFYHGRSQEVDPAVVALSMGSIGIAESDDGLHWEKCTGHAATQAIFEPSKEPSAFDSALVGMGSILGTFPKRASGLGFWA
;
A
#
# COMPACT_ATOMS: atom_id res chain seq x y z
N MET A 1 -77.30 38.42 -32.01
CA MET A 1 -77.03 38.12 -30.58
C MET A 1 -75.62 38.57 -30.25
N THR A 2 -75.26 39.40 -29.28
CA THR A 2 -75.97 40.20 -28.27
C THR A 2 -74.95 41.25 -27.79
N ARG A 3 -75.42 42.45 -27.40
CA ARG A 3 -74.59 43.59 -26.99
C ARG A 3 -73.94 43.40 -25.60
N ARG A 4 -72.78 44.07 -25.45
CA ARG A 4 -72.17 44.74 -24.26
C ARG A 4 -73.18 45.04 -23.14
N LYS A 5 -72.87 45.08 -21.83
CA LYS A 5 -71.70 45.55 -21.05
C LYS A 5 -72.03 45.21 -19.57
N VAL A 6 -71.05 45.22 -18.65
CA VAL A 6 -71.04 45.97 -17.37
C VAL A 6 -69.83 45.51 -16.53
N THR A 7 -69.16 46.51 -15.97
CA THR A 7 -67.95 46.51 -15.13
C THR A 7 -68.28 46.47 -13.63
N CYS A 8 -67.20 46.42 -12.83
CA CYS A 8 -67.06 46.70 -11.39
C CYS A 8 -67.24 45.48 -10.46
N ALA A 9 -66.52 45.31 -9.35
CA ALA A 9 -65.28 45.87 -8.79
C ALA A 9 -64.97 45.05 -7.50
N ALA A 10 -63.78 45.27 -6.95
CA ALA A 10 -63.41 45.10 -5.54
C ALA A 10 -63.07 43.69 -4.99
N GLY A 11 -61.78 43.52 -4.72
CA GLY A 11 -61.28 43.44 -3.34
C GLY A 11 -61.39 42.11 -2.61
N ALA A 12 -60.25 41.49 -2.31
CA ALA A 12 -59.77 41.30 -0.94
C ALA A 12 -58.47 40.49 -0.95
N ALA A 13 -57.46 41.05 -0.30
CA ALA A 13 -56.22 40.35 0.04
C ALA A 13 -56.52 39.18 0.98
N ALA A 14 -55.85 38.05 0.77
CA ALA A 14 -55.69 37.02 1.80
C ALA A 14 -54.24 36.55 1.82
N LEU A 15 -53.67 36.62 3.02
CA LEU A 15 -52.29 36.40 3.42
C LEU A 15 -51.70 35.09 2.89
N ALA A 16 -50.48 35.16 2.36
CA ALA A 16 -49.65 34.00 2.09
C ALA A 16 -49.15 33.40 3.42
N ALA A 17 -49.62 32.21 3.76
CA ALA A 17 -49.10 31.43 4.87
C ALA A 17 -47.75 30.80 4.47
N ILE A 18 -46.69 31.15 5.22
CA ILE A 18 -45.39 30.51 5.13
C ILE A 18 -45.51 29.11 5.76
N ALA A 19 -45.48 28.08 4.92
CA ALA A 19 -45.34 26.70 5.37
C ALA A 19 -43.86 26.39 5.64
N LEU A 20 -43.46 26.34 6.91
CA LEU A 20 -42.21 25.71 7.33
C LEU A 20 -42.27 24.22 7.00
N ARG A 21 -41.57 23.80 5.94
CA ARG A 21 -41.29 22.37 5.69
C ARG A 21 -40.20 21.91 6.66
N ALA A 22 -40.64 21.29 7.75
CA ALA A 22 -39.79 20.46 8.58
C ALA A 22 -39.36 19.21 7.81
N GLY A 23 -38.06 18.91 7.87
CA GLY A 23 -37.53 17.55 7.92
C GLY A 23 -37.52 16.74 6.63
N PHE A 24 -36.42 16.83 5.88
CA PHE A 24 -35.78 15.64 5.29
C PHE A 24 -34.27 15.86 5.33
N ILE A 25 -33.67 15.63 6.50
CA ILE A 25 -32.23 15.36 6.57
C ILE A 25 -32.08 14.00 5.89
N SER A 26 -31.62 14.00 4.65
CA SER A 26 -31.14 12.80 3.98
C SER A 26 -30.09 12.17 4.90
N THR A 27 -30.48 11.10 5.59
CA THR A 27 -29.53 10.18 6.22
C THR A 27 -28.79 9.53 5.08
N ALA A 28 -27.78 10.23 4.55
CA ALA A 28 -26.77 9.65 3.69
C ALA A 28 -26.28 8.40 4.42
N TRP A 29 -26.67 7.26 3.88
CA TRP A 29 -26.17 5.96 4.28
C TRP A 29 -24.66 6.03 4.22
N ARG A 30 -24.02 6.27 5.37
CA ARG A 30 -22.62 5.95 5.57
C ARG A 30 -22.55 4.44 5.40
N SER A 31 -22.15 3.98 4.22
CA SER A 31 -21.76 2.59 4.03
C SER A 31 -20.71 2.30 5.09
N ARG A 32 -21.08 1.48 6.07
CA ARG A 32 -20.13 1.01 7.07
C ARG A 32 -19.01 0.32 6.27
N PRO A 33 -17.73 0.64 6.52
CA PRO A 33 -16.65 -0.10 5.90
C PRO A 33 -16.86 -1.57 6.22
N ARG A 34 -16.95 -2.39 5.17
CA ARG A 34 -17.16 -3.83 5.30
C ARG A 34 -16.02 -4.34 6.20
N PRO A 35 -16.32 -5.01 7.34
CA PRO A 35 -15.27 -5.53 8.20
C PRO A 35 -14.37 -6.42 7.35
N LEU A 36 -13.08 -6.09 7.25
CA LEU A 36 -12.11 -6.99 6.68
C LEU A 36 -12.13 -8.23 7.56
N THR A 37 -12.74 -9.30 7.07
CA THR A 37 -12.69 -10.58 7.75
C THR A 37 -11.26 -11.08 7.57
N VAL A 38 -10.43 -10.87 8.60
CA VAL A 38 -9.09 -11.45 8.65
C VAL A 38 -9.28 -12.96 8.79
N ARG A 39 -9.29 -13.67 7.66
CA ARG A 39 -9.16 -15.12 7.67
C ARG A 39 -7.75 -15.43 8.16
N ARG A 40 -7.64 -15.94 9.39
CA ARG A 40 -6.39 -16.47 9.91
C ARG A 40 -6.07 -17.74 9.13
N ALA A 41 -5.20 -17.64 8.13
CA ALA A 41 -4.60 -18.81 7.51
C ALA A 41 -3.86 -19.63 8.58
N ALA A 42 -3.90 -20.96 8.50
CA ALA A 42 -3.10 -21.82 9.35
C ALA A 42 -1.62 -21.43 9.20
N ALA A 43 -0.90 -21.27 10.31
CA ALA A 43 0.40 -20.63 10.33
C ALA A 43 1.48 -21.50 9.67
N THR A 44 1.82 -21.21 8.41
CA THR A 44 3.05 -21.66 7.72
C THR A 44 4.22 -20.73 8.07
N SER A 45 4.52 -20.60 9.36
CA SER A 45 5.67 -19.81 9.80
C SER A 45 6.98 -20.62 9.73
N PRO A 46 8.11 -20.03 9.31
CA PRO A 46 8.22 -18.73 8.64
C PRO A 46 7.75 -18.80 7.18
N VAL A 47 7.18 -17.69 6.67
CA VAL A 47 6.66 -17.58 5.29
C VAL A 47 7.74 -17.45 4.23
N LEU A 48 8.96 -17.07 4.63
CA LEU A 48 10.17 -17.07 3.81
C LEU A 48 11.32 -17.64 4.64
N ARG A 49 12.07 -18.60 4.10
CA ARG A 49 13.24 -19.22 4.75
C ARG A 49 14.54 -18.74 4.11
N PRO A 50 15.67 -18.77 4.85
CA PRO A 50 17.00 -18.67 4.23
C PRO A 50 17.15 -19.65 3.07
N SER A 51 17.98 -19.28 2.09
CA SER A 51 18.27 -20.19 0.98
C SER A 51 19.12 -21.37 1.45
N ASN A 52 18.90 -22.54 0.85
CA ASN A 52 19.73 -23.72 1.11
C ASN A 52 21.04 -23.69 0.31
N ASP A 53 21.09 -22.89 -0.75
CA ASP A 53 22.29 -22.68 -1.55
C ASP A 53 23.20 -21.67 -0.84
N PRO A 54 24.42 -22.06 -0.43
CA PRO A 54 25.35 -21.20 0.31
C PRO A 54 25.83 -19.99 -0.50
N GLU A 55 25.81 -20.08 -1.84
CA GLU A 55 26.26 -18.99 -2.73
C GLU A 55 25.26 -17.82 -2.79
N LEU A 56 24.04 -18.02 -2.28
CA LEU A 56 23.02 -16.97 -2.27
C LEU A 56 23.18 -16.04 -1.08
N PHE A 57 22.83 -14.77 -1.31
CA PHE A 57 23.03 -13.69 -0.34
C PHE A 57 22.26 -13.86 0.97
N ASP A 58 21.28 -14.75 1.01
CA ASP A 58 20.38 -14.97 2.13
C ASP A 58 20.47 -16.41 2.69
N SER A 59 21.61 -17.06 2.48
CA SER A 59 21.88 -18.44 2.88
C SER A 59 22.02 -18.67 4.38
N ALA A 60 22.31 -17.62 5.17
CA ALA A 60 22.40 -17.70 6.63
C ALA A 60 21.13 -17.17 7.32
N ALA A 61 20.60 -16.03 6.88
CA ALA A 61 19.42 -15.42 7.50
C ALA A 61 18.64 -14.54 6.52
N VAL A 62 17.34 -14.39 6.81
CA VAL A 62 16.44 -13.41 6.17
C VAL A 62 15.81 -12.52 7.24
N GLY A 63 15.59 -11.25 6.92
CA GLY A 63 14.99 -10.30 7.85
C GLY A 63 14.59 -8.99 7.17
N GLY A 64 14.27 -7.96 7.96
CA GLY A 64 14.01 -6.61 7.43
C GLY A 64 12.98 -6.56 6.31
N VAL A 65 11.81 -7.13 6.58
CA VAL A 65 10.78 -7.35 5.55
C VAL A 65 9.91 -6.11 5.38
N VAL A 66 9.72 -5.70 4.13
CA VAL A 66 8.70 -4.73 3.70
C VAL A 66 7.86 -5.37 2.60
N VAL A 67 6.53 -5.31 2.75
CA VAL A 67 5.59 -5.89 1.79
C VAL A 67 4.75 -4.79 1.15
N GLU A 68 4.73 -4.79 -0.17
CA GLU A 68 3.83 -3.99 -0.99
C GLU A 68 2.67 -4.85 -1.48
N ALA A 69 1.44 -4.35 -1.29
CA ALA A 69 0.25 -4.96 -1.86
C ALA A 69 0.17 -4.69 -3.37
N PRO A 70 -0.52 -5.57 -4.13
CA PRO A 70 -0.82 -5.34 -5.54
C PRO A 70 -1.39 -3.93 -5.76
N SER A 71 -0.71 -3.12 -6.58
CA SER A 71 -1.11 -1.75 -6.87
C SER A 71 -0.55 -1.29 -8.23
N GLY A 72 -1.14 -0.24 -8.81
CA GLY A 72 -0.56 0.42 -9.98
C GLY A 72 -0.37 -0.46 -11.23
N GLY A 73 -1.16 -1.52 -11.39
CA GLY A 73 -1.04 -2.50 -12.49
C GLY A 73 -0.24 -3.75 -12.15
N CYS A 74 0.53 -3.75 -11.05
CA CYS A 74 1.13 -4.95 -10.49
C CYS A 74 0.04 -5.81 -9.82
N GLN A 75 -0.14 -7.04 -10.30
CA GLN A 75 -1.15 -7.97 -9.76
C GLN A 75 -0.62 -8.81 -8.57
N LYS A 76 0.70 -8.79 -8.35
CA LYS A 76 1.35 -9.58 -7.30
C LYS A 76 1.71 -8.74 -6.08
N TRP A 77 1.69 -9.39 -4.93
CA TRP A 77 2.36 -8.91 -3.73
C TRP A 77 3.85 -8.95 -3.95
N ARG A 78 4.56 -7.98 -3.39
CA ARG A 78 6.01 -7.89 -3.47
C ARG A 78 6.60 -7.73 -2.09
N MET A 79 7.53 -8.60 -1.74
CA MET A 79 8.29 -8.56 -0.51
C MET A 79 9.71 -8.16 -0.86
N PHE A 80 10.22 -7.14 -0.17
CA PHE A 80 11.63 -6.84 -0.12
C PHE A 80 12.16 -7.25 1.24
N TYR A 81 13.34 -7.84 1.26
CA TYR A 81 13.92 -8.40 2.47
C TYR A 81 15.44 -8.29 2.46
N HIS A 82 16.03 -8.31 3.64
CA HIS A 82 17.46 -8.44 3.82
C HIS A 82 17.86 -9.91 3.80
N GLY A 83 19.01 -10.21 3.23
CA GLY A 83 19.68 -11.49 3.36
C GLY A 83 21.05 -11.33 3.98
N ARG A 84 21.46 -12.36 4.73
CA ARG A 84 22.82 -12.58 5.19
C ARG A 84 23.35 -13.86 4.56
N SER A 85 24.53 -13.80 3.95
CA SER A 85 25.24 -14.97 3.45
C SER A 85 25.92 -15.72 4.60
N GLN A 86 26.17 -17.01 4.42
CA GLN A 86 27.09 -17.77 5.27
C GLN A 86 28.54 -17.33 5.06
N GLU A 87 28.86 -16.86 3.85
CA GLU A 87 30.17 -16.32 3.49
C GLU A 87 30.24 -14.83 3.82
N VAL A 88 30.63 -14.52 5.05
CA VAL A 88 30.70 -13.14 5.54
C VAL A 88 32.01 -12.87 6.25
N ASP A 89 32.51 -11.65 6.10
CA ASP A 89 33.68 -11.17 6.83
C ASP A 89 33.41 -11.25 8.35
N PRO A 90 34.22 -12.01 9.11
CA PRO A 90 34.10 -12.11 10.57
C PRO A 90 34.23 -10.76 11.30
N ALA A 91 34.85 -9.76 10.69
CA ALA A 91 34.94 -8.40 11.24
C ALA A 91 33.62 -7.63 11.17
N VAL A 92 32.67 -8.07 10.33
CA VAL A 92 31.36 -7.45 10.18
C VAL A 92 30.37 -8.08 11.16
N VAL A 93 29.66 -7.23 11.91
CA VAL A 93 28.65 -7.65 12.89
C VAL A 93 27.64 -8.63 12.28
N ALA A 94 27.36 -9.73 12.99
CA ALA A 94 26.47 -10.80 12.53
C ALA A 94 24.99 -10.43 12.67
N LEU A 95 24.54 -9.47 11.87
CA LEU A 95 23.13 -9.11 11.72
C LEU A 95 22.50 -9.89 10.57
N SER A 96 21.16 -9.91 10.49
CA SER A 96 20.42 -10.49 9.36
C SER A 96 20.48 -9.64 8.08
N MET A 97 21.37 -8.65 8.02
CA MET A 97 21.54 -7.72 6.91
C MET A 97 22.89 -7.91 6.25
N GLY A 98 22.94 -7.68 4.95
CA GLY A 98 24.08 -7.99 4.11
C GLY A 98 23.79 -7.50 2.71
N SER A 99 22.76 -8.07 2.08
CA SER A 99 22.24 -7.66 0.77
C SER A 99 20.71 -7.59 0.79
N ILE A 100 20.10 -7.04 -0.26
CA ILE A 100 18.64 -6.93 -0.39
C ILE A 100 18.15 -7.82 -1.53
N GLY A 101 17.10 -8.57 -1.28
CA GLY A 101 16.38 -9.34 -2.28
C GLY A 101 14.92 -8.98 -2.40
N ILE A 102 14.26 -9.66 -3.34
CA ILE A 102 12.84 -9.52 -3.62
C ILE A 102 12.19 -10.91 -3.74
N ALA A 103 10.95 -11.01 -3.29
CA ALA A 103 10.10 -12.16 -3.49
C ALA A 103 8.70 -11.69 -3.92
N GLU A 104 8.01 -12.50 -4.69
CA GLU A 104 6.65 -12.22 -5.15
C GLU A 104 5.66 -13.28 -4.66
N SER A 105 4.39 -12.88 -4.54
CA SER A 105 3.31 -13.76 -4.10
C SER A 105 2.00 -13.37 -4.76
N ASP A 106 1.18 -14.35 -5.11
CA ASP A 106 -0.18 -14.11 -5.61
C ASP A 106 -1.19 -13.91 -4.47
N ASP A 107 -0.89 -14.41 -3.25
CA ASP A 107 -1.82 -14.44 -2.12
C ASP A 107 -1.30 -13.77 -0.84
N GLY A 108 -0.05 -13.32 -0.82
CA GLY A 108 0.63 -12.70 0.32
C GLY A 108 1.08 -13.70 1.40
N LEU A 109 0.91 -15.00 1.17
CA LEU A 109 1.23 -16.07 2.13
C LEU A 109 2.31 -17.03 1.60
N HIS A 110 2.27 -17.34 0.31
CA HIS A 110 3.25 -18.19 -0.36
C HIS A 110 4.17 -17.34 -1.23
N TRP A 111 5.47 -17.36 -0.94
CA TRP A 111 6.44 -16.45 -1.53
C TRP A 111 7.47 -17.19 -2.37
N GLU A 112 7.72 -16.66 -3.57
CA GLU A 112 8.77 -17.12 -4.48
C GLU A 112 9.86 -16.04 -4.54
N LYS A 113 11.10 -16.40 -4.19
CA LYS A 113 12.25 -15.49 -4.32
C LYS A 113 12.52 -15.22 -5.80
N CYS A 114 12.78 -13.98 -6.17
CA CYS A 114 13.19 -13.63 -7.53
C CYS A 114 14.71 -13.57 -7.63
N THR A 115 15.22 -13.87 -8.81
CA THR A 115 16.64 -13.73 -9.14
C THR A 115 16.96 -12.26 -9.43
N GLY A 116 17.79 -11.65 -8.58
CA GLY A 116 18.40 -10.35 -8.81
C GLY A 116 19.57 -10.40 -9.79
N HIS A 117 20.14 -9.23 -10.09
CA HIS A 117 21.20 -9.09 -11.10
C HIS A 117 22.60 -9.40 -10.55
N ALA A 118 22.77 -9.45 -9.23
CA ALA A 118 24.02 -9.80 -8.60
C ALA A 118 24.37 -11.28 -8.78
N ALA A 119 25.65 -11.63 -8.60
CA ALA A 119 26.11 -13.02 -8.63
C ALA A 119 25.41 -13.86 -7.54
N THR A 120 25.18 -13.28 -6.37
CA THR A 120 24.46 -13.90 -5.25
C THR A 120 22.94 -13.88 -5.42
N GLN A 121 22.44 -13.38 -6.55
CA GLN A 121 21.02 -13.13 -6.86
C GLN A 121 20.33 -12.05 -6.01
N ALA A 122 21.07 -11.26 -5.26
CA ALA A 122 20.54 -10.04 -4.65
C ALA A 122 20.14 -9.00 -5.72
N ILE A 123 19.16 -8.15 -5.40
CA ILE A 123 18.84 -6.96 -6.21
C ILE A 123 19.68 -5.74 -5.82
N PHE A 124 20.35 -5.79 -4.68
CA PHE A 124 21.28 -4.75 -4.22
C PHE A 124 22.28 -5.37 -3.23
N GLU A 125 23.57 -5.14 -3.45
CA GLU A 125 24.69 -5.68 -2.66
C GLU A 125 25.55 -4.56 -2.08
N PRO A 126 26.33 -4.83 -1.01
CA PRO A 126 27.40 -3.96 -0.57
C PRO A 126 28.36 -3.62 -1.72
N SER A 127 28.90 -2.40 -1.68
CA SER A 127 29.93 -2.00 -2.62
C SER A 127 31.19 -2.88 -2.47
N LYS A 128 31.79 -3.24 -3.61
CA LYS A 128 33.08 -3.95 -3.64
C LYS A 128 34.27 -3.02 -3.35
N GLU A 129 34.06 -1.70 -3.36
CA GLU A 129 35.07 -0.70 -3.01
C GLU A 129 35.16 -0.60 -1.47
N PRO A 130 36.29 -0.99 -0.84
CA PRO A 130 36.36 -1.07 0.63
C PRO A 130 36.09 0.26 1.33
N SER A 131 36.44 1.40 0.71
CA SER A 131 36.22 2.72 1.29
C SER A 131 34.80 3.28 1.10
N ALA A 132 33.93 2.58 0.37
CA ALA A 132 32.55 3.03 0.21
C ALA A 132 31.77 2.95 1.52
N PHE A 133 30.79 3.84 1.71
CA PHE A 133 30.03 3.93 2.96
C PHE A 133 29.17 2.68 3.24
N ASP A 134 28.90 1.89 2.20
CA ASP A 134 28.05 0.70 2.19
C ASP A 134 28.83 -0.60 1.94
N SER A 135 30.16 -0.59 2.06
CA SER A 135 31.02 -1.74 1.73
C SER A 135 30.89 -2.91 2.70
N ALA A 136 30.55 -2.66 3.97
CA ALA A 136 30.46 -3.70 5.00
C ALA A 136 29.12 -4.46 4.97
N LEU A 137 28.01 -3.73 4.81
CA LEU A 137 26.65 -4.28 4.72
C LEU A 137 25.69 -3.23 4.17
N VAL A 138 24.60 -3.70 3.57
CA VAL A 138 23.44 -2.87 3.23
C VAL A 138 22.20 -3.38 3.96
N GLY A 139 21.34 -2.45 4.38
CA GLY A 139 20.06 -2.72 5.00
C GLY A 139 18.99 -1.78 4.47
N MET A 140 17.75 -2.20 4.57
CA MET A 140 16.56 -1.48 4.14
C MET A 140 15.65 -1.18 5.34
N GLY A 141 15.09 0.02 5.35
CA GLY A 141 14.17 0.47 6.40
C GLY A 141 12.74 0.57 5.89
N SER A 142 12.55 1.27 4.78
CA SER A 142 11.26 1.48 4.15
C SER A 142 11.41 1.53 2.64
N ILE A 143 10.29 1.28 1.95
CA ILE A 143 10.21 1.36 0.50
C ILE A 143 9.12 2.35 0.16
N LEU A 144 9.46 3.28 -0.72
CA LEU A 144 8.48 4.19 -1.28
C LEU A 144 7.89 3.53 -2.53
N GLY A 145 6.84 2.75 -2.32
CA GLY A 145 6.09 2.12 -3.41
C GLY A 145 5.34 3.11 -4.28
N THR A 146 4.74 2.61 -5.36
CA THR A 146 3.74 3.36 -6.12
C THR A 146 2.48 3.48 -5.27
N PHE A 147 2.42 4.49 -4.41
CA PHE A 147 1.13 4.92 -3.88
C PHE A 147 0.26 5.23 -5.09
N PRO A 148 -0.99 4.71 -5.18
CA PRO A 148 -1.91 5.29 -6.14
C PRO A 148 -1.91 6.78 -5.84
N LYS A 149 -1.55 7.60 -6.84
CA LYS A 149 -1.77 9.05 -6.76
C LYS A 149 -3.18 9.16 -6.22
N ARG A 150 -3.37 9.73 -5.02
CA ARG A 150 -4.72 10.20 -4.67
C ARG A 150 -5.14 11.00 -5.87
N ALA A 151 -6.27 10.65 -6.48
CA ALA A 151 -6.88 11.48 -7.49
C ALA A 151 -6.83 12.90 -6.92
N SER A 152 -6.08 13.77 -7.58
CA SER A 152 -5.75 15.10 -7.10
C SER A 152 -7.06 15.88 -6.98
N GLY A 153 -7.62 15.85 -5.78
CA GLY A 153 -8.77 16.60 -5.36
C GLY A 153 -8.44 17.16 -3.99
N LEU A 154 -8.12 18.46 -3.97
CA LEU A 154 -7.74 19.30 -2.83
C LEU A 154 -6.27 19.19 -2.43
N GLY A 155 -5.50 20.14 -2.96
CA GLY A 155 -4.15 20.42 -2.53
C GLY A 155 -4.10 20.91 -1.09
N PHE A 156 -3.04 20.51 -0.40
CA PHE A 156 -2.54 21.16 0.81
C PHE A 156 -1.05 20.84 0.84
N TRP A 157 -0.23 21.82 0.45
CA TRP A 157 0.98 22.26 1.16
C TRP A 157 1.25 23.68 0.65
N ALA A 158 1.22 24.63 1.59
CA ALA A 158 1.70 26.00 1.42
C ALA A 158 3.21 26.04 1.69
#